data_AF-A0A6V8NWU8-F1
#
_entry.id   AF-A0A6V8NWU8-F1
#
_cell.length_a   1.000
_cell.length_b   1.000
_cell.length_c   1.000
_cell.angle_alpha   90.00
_cell.angle_beta   90.00
_cell.angle_gamma   90.00
#
_symmetry.space_group_name_H-M   'P 1'
#
loop_
_entity.id
_entity.type
_entity.pdbx_description
1 polymer ?
#
loop_
_entity_poly.entity_id
_entity_poly.type
_entity_poly.pdbx_seq_one_letter_code
_entity_poly.pdbx_strand_id
1 'polypeptide(L)'
;MGDHPKIERSSMSRRKAPDIEGCLTRLVNCISLDEFFDLELDEVKWDFFGDEYPYYAAGEEEYDLAWKRLMDWFVFEYVIEEIQKTPLEAFLEKYQNKLSPEELKIYHSFRRNVYGLFRVEKVVPGKEMESINLLDGCYYTIK
;
A
#
# COMPACT_ATOMS: atom_id res chain seq x y z
N MET A 1 -18.32 -41.81 -35.81
CA MET A 1 -17.33 -40.77 -36.15
C MET A 1 -17.93 -39.44 -35.74
N GLY A 2 -17.65 -38.98 -34.52
CA GLY A 2 -18.07 -37.67 -34.04
C GLY A 2 -16.83 -36.83 -33.84
N ASP A 3 -16.71 -35.74 -34.58
CA ASP A 3 -15.64 -34.76 -34.45
C ASP A 3 -15.75 -34.08 -33.08
N HIS A 4 -14.71 -34.24 -32.26
CA HIS A 4 -14.54 -33.41 -31.08
C HIS A 4 -13.92 -32.08 -31.48
N PRO A 5 -14.48 -30.93 -31.04
CA PRO A 5 -13.90 -29.63 -31.35
C PRO A 5 -12.55 -29.49 -30.63
N LYS A 6 -11.49 -29.27 -31.41
CA LYS A 6 -10.17 -28.87 -30.90
C LYS A 6 -10.28 -27.46 -30.33
N ILE A 7 -10.26 -27.36 -29.01
CA ILE A 7 -10.10 -26.07 -28.33
C ILE A 7 -8.64 -25.64 -28.52
N GLU A 8 -8.40 -24.77 -29.49
CA GLU A 8 -7.13 -24.08 -29.64
C GLU A 8 -6.91 -23.19 -28.43
N ARG A 9 -5.95 -23.59 -27.58
CA ARG A 9 -5.45 -22.73 -26.51
C ARG A 9 -4.66 -21.59 -27.16
N SER A 10 -5.35 -20.49 -27.42
CA SER A 10 -4.74 -19.21 -27.79
C SER A 10 -3.65 -18.89 -26.77
N SER A 11 -2.41 -18.75 -27.24
CA SER A 11 -1.27 -18.31 -26.44
C SER A 11 -1.47 -16.83 -26.09
N MET A 12 -2.31 -16.56 -25.08
CA MET A 12 -2.32 -15.26 -24.43
C MET A 12 -0.92 -15.07 -23.83
N SER A 13 -0.18 -14.11 -24.38
CA SER A 13 1.00 -13.54 -23.73
C SER A 13 0.65 -13.29 -22.27
N ARG A 14 1.31 -14.00 -21.35
CA ARG A 14 1.12 -13.77 -19.92
C ARG A 14 1.61 -12.37 -19.65
N ARG A 15 0.69 -11.40 -19.57
CA ARG A 15 1.02 -10.07 -19.04
C ARG A 15 1.66 -10.33 -17.68
N LYS A 16 2.90 -9.87 -17.50
CA LYS A 16 3.58 -9.91 -16.20
C LYS A 16 2.65 -9.21 -15.21
N ALA A 17 2.44 -9.80 -14.04
CA ALA A 17 1.62 -9.17 -13.03
C ALA A 17 2.24 -7.80 -12.66
N PRO A 18 1.44 -6.75 -12.45
CA PRO A 18 1.94 -5.46 -12.03
C PRO A 18 2.73 -5.59 -10.73
N ASP A 19 3.89 -4.94 -10.66
CA ASP A 19 4.79 -4.98 -9.50
C ASP A 19 4.33 -3.99 -8.42
N ILE A 20 3.25 -4.35 -7.74
CA ILE A 20 2.62 -3.54 -6.69
C ILE A 20 3.56 -3.39 -5.49
N GLU A 21 4.18 -4.48 -5.04
CA GLU A 21 5.10 -4.48 -3.90
C GLU A 21 6.35 -3.65 -4.17
N GLY A 22 6.91 -3.71 -5.38
CA GLY A 22 8.04 -2.86 -5.78
C GLY A 22 7.65 -1.38 -5.82
N CYS A 23 6.45 -1.05 -6.32
CA CYS A 23 5.95 0.32 -6.31
C CYS A 23 5.80 0.85 -4.88
N LEU A 24 5.25 0.03 -3.98
CA LEU A 24 5.04 0.37 -2.58
C LEU A 24 6.37 0.56 -1.84
N THR A 25 7.30 -0.39 -1.99
CA THR A 25 8.64 -0.33 -1.42
C THR A 25 9.36 0.96 -1.84
N ARG A 26 9.28 1.33 -3.13
CA ARG A 26 9.88 2.57 -3.62
C ARG A 26 9.24 3.81 -3.01
N LEU A 27 7.91 3.82 -2.85
CA LEU A 27 7.19 4.93 -2.24
C LEU A 27 7.61 5.11 -0.78
N VAL A 28 7.54 4.04 0.02
CA VAL A 28 7.91 4.05 1.43
C VAL A 28 9.38 4.47 1.60
N ASN A 29 10.30 3.88 0.83
CA ASN A 29 11.72 4.29 0.89
C ASN A 29 11.94 5.75 0.49
N CYS A 30 11.18 6.26 -0.49
CA CYS A 30 11.30 7.68 -0.86
C CYS A 30 10.84 8.59 0.28
N ILE A 31 9.84 8.17 1.04
CA ILE A 31 9.29 8.94 2.16
C ILE A 31 10.24 8.85 3.36
N SER A 32 10.64 7.64 3.76
CA SER A 32 11.50 7.41 4.93
C SER A 32 12.95 7.89 4.77
N LEU A 33 13.39 8.24 3.56
CA LEU A 33 14.75 8.76 3.30
C LEU A 33 14.78 10.26 3.00
N ASP A 34 13.63 10.92 2.90
CA ASP A 34 13.54 12.35 2.63
C ASP A 34 13.36 13.09 3.98
N GLU A 35 14.34 13.93 4.32
CA GLU A 35 14.41 14.66 5.60
C GLU A 35 13.14 15.48 5.87
N PHE A 36 12.49 15.99 4.82
CA PHE A 36 11.24 16.73 4.97
C PHE A 36 10.12 15.84 5.53
N PHE A 37 9.94 14.64 4.99
CA PHE A 37 8.90 13.73 5.48
C PHE A 37 9.26 13.09 6.82
N ASP A 38 10.55 12.92 7.12
CA ASP A 38 10.99 12.41 8.41
C ASP A 38 10.63 13.38 9.55
N LEU A 39 10.92 14.67 9.36
CA LEU A 39 10.53 15.72 10.31
C LEU A 39 9.01 15.78 10.50
N GLU A 40 8.27 15.78 9.39
CA GLU A 40 6.81 15.80 9.43
C GLU A 40 6.24 14.59 10.17
N LEU A 41 6.76 13.39 9.88
CA LEU A 41 6.34 12.16 10.53
C LEU A 41 6.61 12.20 12.05
N ASP A 42 7.71 12.83 12.45
CA ASP A 42 8.11 12.97 13.85
C ASP A 42 7.21 13.95 14.62
N GLU A 43 6.62 14.93 13.94
CA GLU A 43 5.63 15.84 14.51
C GLU A 43 4.26 15.15 14.63
N VAL A 44 3.76 14.57 13.53
CA VAL A 44 2.40 14.02 13.46
C VAL A 44 2.21 12.73 14.25
N LYS A 45 3.30 12.03 14.64
CA LYS A 45 3.18 10.83 15.49
C LYS A 45 2.47 11.12 16.81
N TRP A 46 2.69 12.32 17.37
CA TRP A 46 2.03 12.75 18.60
C TRP A 46 0.54 12.99 18.39
N ASP A 47 0.15 13.49 17.22
CA ASP A 47 -1.26 13.68 16.87
C ASP A 47 -1.96 12.34 16.59
N PHE A 48 -1.26 11.41 15.93
CA PHE A 48 -1.81 10.10 15.58
C PHE A 48 -1.99 9.20 16.81
N PHE A 49 -0.97 9.11 17.66
CA PHE A 49 -1.01 8.28 18.87
C PHE A 49 -1.61 8.99 20.09
N GLY A 50 -1.72 10.32 20.04
CA GLY A 50 -2.20 11.14 21.15
C GLY A 50 -1.32 11.05 22.40
N ASP A 51 -1.95 11.25 23.55
CA ASP A 51 -1.30 11.24 24.88
C ASP A 51 -0.67 9.88 25.25
N GLU A 52 -0.94 8.83 24.48
CA GLU A 52 -0.41 7.48 24.73
C GLU A 52 1.00 7.30 24.15
N TYR A 53 1.57 8.26 23.42
CA TYR A 53 2.94 8.19 22.92
C TYR A 53 4.01 8.47 24.01
N PRO A 54 5.11 7.68 24.09
CA PRO A 54 5.46 6.46 23.34
C PRO A 54 4.98 5.16 24.01
N TYR A 55 4.13 5.23 25.03
CA TYR A 55 3.69 4.11 25.87
C TYR A 55 2.57 3.24 25.29
N TYR A 56 2.14 3.50 24.05
CA TYR A 56 1.03 2.81 23.37
C TYR A 56 1.31 1.33 23.03
N ALA A 57 2.55 0.86 23.18
CA ALA A 57 2.94 -0.51 22.85
C ALA A 57 3.46 -1.27 24.08
N ALA A 58 2.87 -2.43 24.36
CA ALA A 58 3.30 -3.32 25.44
C ALA A 58 4.56 -4.14 25.08
N GLY A 59 5.03 -4.07 23.83
CA GLY A 59 6.22 -4.75 23.34
C GLY A 59 6.59 -4.39 21.89
N GLU A 60 7.71 -4.93 21.41
CA GLU A 60 8.30 -4.64 20.09
C GLU A 60 7.33 -4.95 18.93
N GLU A 61 6.62 -6.07 18.97
CA GLU A 61 5.66 -6.45 17.93
C GLU A 61 4.47 -5.47 17.83
N GLU A 62 3.95 -5.02 18.97
CA GLU A 62 2.85 -4.05 18.99
C GLU A 62 3.31 -2.67 18.53
N TYR A 63 4.54 -2.29 18.88
CA TYR A 63 5.19 -1.08 18.38
C TYR A 63 5.33 -1.12 16.87
N ASP A 64 5.83 -2.22 16.30
CA ASP A 64 5.97 -2.38 14.85
C ASP A 64 4.63 -2.28 14.12
N LEU A 65 3.58 -2.92 14.66
CA LEU A 65 2.23 -2.86 14.08
C LEU A 65 1.62 -1.46 14.17
N ALA A 66 1.87 -0.74 15.26
CA ALA A 66 1.43 0.64 15.42
C ALA A 66 2.20 1.59 14.48
N TRP A 67 3.51 1.42 14.36
CA TRP A 67 4.34 2.17 13.43
C TRP A 67 3.88 1.97 11.97
N LYS A 68 3.57 0.73 11.59
CA LYS A 68 3.01 0.43 10.26
C LYS A 68 1.68 1.14 10.02
N ARG A 69 0.77 1.16 11.01
CA ARG A 69 -0.50 1.89 10.93
C ARG A 69 -0.30 3.40 10.80
N LEU A 70 0.64 3.97 11.54
CA LEU A 70 1.03 5.38 11.40
C LEU A 70 1.54 5.64 9.98
N MET A 71 2.46 4.80 9.47
CA MET A 71 3.00 4.95 8.12
C MET A 71 1.91 4.86 7.05
N ASP A 72 0.97 3.91 7.16
CA ASP A 72 -0.15 3.78 6.23
C ASP A 72 -0.98 5.07 6.19
N TRP A 73 -1.41 5.54 7.37
CA TRP A 73 -2.18 6.77 7.49
C TRP A 73 -1.40 7.98 6.97
N PHE A 74 -0.13 8.11 7.36
CA PHE A 74 0.73 9.21 6.93
C PHE A 74 0.87 9.26 5.41
N VAL A 75 1.16 8.13 4.77
CA VAL A 75 1.42 8.08 3.32
C VAL A 75 0.16 8.37 2.50
N PHE A 76 -1.00 7.87 2.92
CA PHE A 76 -2.20 7.84 2.10
C PHE A 76 -3.27 8.88 2.48
N GLU A 77 -3.33 9.29 3.74
CA GLU A 77 -4.43 10.09 4.28
C GLU A 77 -3.98 11.43 4.86
N TYR A 78 -2.80 11.50 5.48
CA TYR A 78 -2.31 12.74 6.06
C TYR A 78 -2.02 13.78 4.99
N VAL A 79 -2.59 14.98 5.16
CA VAL A 79 -2.36 16.13 4.28
C VAL A 79 -1.41 17.07 4.98
N ILE A 80 -0.20 17.20 4.43
CA ILE A 80 0.84 18.07 4.97
C ILE A 80 0.41 19.53 4.78
N GLU A 81 0.44 20.32 5.85
CA GLU A 81 -0.14 21.67 5.85
C GLU A 81 0.61 22.62 4.90
N GLU A 82 1.94 22.55 4.85
CA GLU A 82 2.79 23.44 4.06
C GLU A 82 2.57 23.27 2.55
N ILE A 83 2.33 22.03 2.12
CA ILE A 83 2.25 21.68 0.69
C ILE A 83 0.85 21.28 0.25
N GLN A 84 -0.11 21.18 1.18
CA GLN A 84 -1.52 20.85 0.95
C GLN A 84 -1.71 19.56 0.13
N LYS A 85 -0.86 18.56 0.40
CA LYS A 85 -0.77 17.30 -0.34
C LYS A 85 -0.44 16.16 0.61
N THR A 86 -0.87 14.95 0.26
CA THR A 86 -0.36 13.76 0.95
C THR A 86 1.07 13.42 0.50
N PRO A 87 1.85 12.65 1.27
CA PRO A 87 3.16 12.17 0.85
C PRO A 87 3.12 11.41 -0.50
N LEU A 88 2.07 10.62 -0.76
CA LEU A 88 1.88 9.98 -2.07
C LEU A 88 1.71 11.01 -3.20
N GLU A 89 0.96 12.09 -2.97
CA GLU A 89 0.76 13.13 -3.98
C GLU A 89 2.04 13.93 -4.24
N ALA A 90 2.77 14.27 -3.19
CA ALA A 90 4.08 14.90 -3.28
C ALA A 90 5.09 14.02 -4.03
N PHE A 91 5.09 12.70 -3.75
CA PHE A 91 5.88 11.72 -4.50
C PHE A 91 5.51 11.73 -5.99
N LEU A 92 4.21 11.65 -6.31
CA LEU A 92 3.75 11.66 -7.70
C LEU A 92 4.15 12.93 -8.45
N GLU A 93 4.03 14.09 -7.83
CA GLU A 93 4.43 15.36 -8.44
C GLU A 93 5.93 15.38 -8.79
N LYS A 94 6.78 14.91 -7.86
CA LYS A 94 8.24 14.88 -8.00
C LYS A 94 8.72 13.83 -9.01
N TYR A 95 8.05 12.68 -9.09
CA TYR A 95 8.56 11.52 -9.83
C TYR A 95 7.73 11.11 -11.05
N GLN A 96 6.54 11.67 -11.31
CA GLN A 96 5.65 11.25 -12.42
C GLN A 96 6.34 11.08 -13.78
N ASN A 97 7.28 11.97 -14.13
CA ASN A 97 7.99 11.92 -15.41
C ASN A 97 9.02 10.79 -15.52
N LYS A 98 9.37 10.15 -14.40
CA LYS A 98 10.31 9.02 -14.30
C LYS A 98 9.59 7.67 -14.16
N LEU A 99 8.26 7.70 -14.06
CA LEU A 99 7.43 6.51 -13.86
C LEU A 99 6.91 6.01 -15.21
N SER A 100 6.90 4.69 -15.37
CA SER A 100 6.22 4.07 -16.50
C SER A 100 4.69 4.26 -16.41
N PRO A 101 3.97 4.16 -17.54
CA PRO A 101 2.50 4.23 -17.53
C PRO A 101 1.83 3.17 -16.65
N GLU A 102 2.49 2.05 -16.39
CA GLU A 102 1.98 0.99 -15.51
C GLU A 102 2.14 1.37 -14.03
N GLU A 103 3.31 1.86 -13.63
CA GLU A 103 3.56 2.35 -12.26
C GLU A 103 2.64 3.53 -11.91
N LEU A 104 2.44 4.46 -12.84
CA LEU A 104 1.49 5.57 -12.63
C LEU A 104 0.07 5.08 -12.34
N LYS A 105 -0.38 4.03 -13.03
CA LYS A 105 -1.70 3.43 -12.75
C LYS A 105 -1.76 2.82 -11.35
N ILE A 106 -0.69 2.17 -10.91
CA ILE A 106 -0.59 1.58 -9.58
C ILE A 106 -0.66 2.69 -8.51
N TYR A 107 0.16 3.73 -8.60
CA TYR A 107 0.13 4.83 -7.63
C TYR A 107 -1.19 5.61 -7.63
N HIS A 108 -1.78 5.84 -8.81
CA HIS A 108 -3.11 6.43 -8.87
C HIS A 108 -4.19 5.52 -8.28
N SER A 109 -4.03 4.19 -8.33
CA SER A 109 -4.93 3.27 -7.62
C SER A 109 -4.76 3.33 -6.11
N PHE A 110 -3.55 3.56 -5.60
CA PHE A 110 -3.31 3.74 -4.16
C PHE A 110 -4.10 4.93 -3.63
N ARG A 111 -4.12 6.05 -4.36
CA ARG A 111 -4.90 7.26 -4.00
C ARG A 111 -6.42 7.04 -3.91
N ARG A 112 -6.94 5.94 -4.46
CA ARG A 112 -8.37 5.61 -4.46
C ARG A 112 -8.72 4.53 -3.43
N ASN A 113 -7.72 3.93 -2.79
CA ASN A 113 -7.92 2.89 -1.79
C ASN A 113 -7.95 3.53 -0.40
N VAL A 114 -9.13 3.49 0.23
CA VAL A 114 -9.40 4.11 1.55
C VAL A 114 -9.02 3.17 2.71
N TYR A 115 -8.67 1.92 2.43
CA TYR A 115 -8.53 0.88 3.46
C TYR A 115 -7.26 0.04 3.27
N GLY A 116 -6.09 0.67 3.13
CA GLY A 116 -4.81 -0.04 2.99
C GLY A 116 -4.65 -0.81 1.67
N LEU A 117 -3.48 -1.42 1.48
CA LEU A 117 -3.16 -2.20 0.28
C LEU A 117 -3.24 -3.69 0.56
N PHE A 118 -4.38 -4.29 0.25
CA PHE A 118 -4.59 -5.73 0.44
C PHE A 118 -4.42 -6.48 -0.88
N ARG A 119 -3.69 -7.59 -0.84
CA ARG A 119 -3.72 -8.62 -1.89
C ARG A 119 -4.63 -9.75 -1.43
N VAL A 120 -5.66 -10.01 -2.21
CA VAL A 120 -6.56 -11.15 -1.98
C VAL A 120 -5.85 -12.41 -2.46
N GLU A 121 -5.63 -13.35 -1.55
CA GLU A 121 -4.98 -14.63 -1.83
C GLU A 121 -6.02 -15.68 -2.24
N LYS A 122 -7.17 -15.70 -1.56
CA LYS A 122 -8.22 -16.69 -1.78
C LYS A 122 -9.61 -16.16 -1.44
N VAL A 123 -10.59 -16.57 -2.23
CA VAL A 123 -12.02 -16.25 -2.00
C VAL A 123 -12.81 -17.55 -2.04
N VAL A 124 -13.60 -17.81 -0.99
CA VAL A 124 -14.63 -18.85 -0.96
C VAL A 124 -15.99 -18.15 -0.96
N PRO A 125 -16.68 -18.05 -2.11
CA PRO A 125 -17.94 -17.31 -2.21
C PRO A 125 -18.98 -17.75 -1.17
N GLY A 126 -19.52 -16.78 -0.42
CA GLY A 126 -20.52 -17.02 0.63
C GLY A 126 -19.98 -17.62 1.93
N LYS A 127 -18.65 -17.66 2.12
CA LYS A 127 -18.01 -18.16 3.34
C LYS A 127 -16.92 -17.26 3.90
N GLU A 128 -15.87 -17.03 3.12
CA GLU A 128 -14.68 -16.33 3.61
C GLU A 128 -13.80 -15.79 2.48
N MET A 129 -12.98 -14.80 2.84
CA MET A 129 -11.88 -14.26 2.03
C MET A 129 -10.60 -14.24 2.85
N GLU A 130 -9.51 -14.69 2.24
CA GLU A 130 -8.15 -14.58 2.78
C GLU A 130 -7.42 -13.46 2.03
N SER A 131 -6.88 -12.50 2.78
CA SER A 131 -6.12 -11.38 2.23
C SER A 131 -4.86 -11.11 3.03
N ILE A 132 -3.79 -10.70 2.36
CA ILE A 132 -2.57 -10.18 2.98
C ILE A 132 -2.56 -8.66 2.85
N ASN A 133 -2.27 -7.94 3.95
CA ASN A 133 -1.94 -6.52 3.85
C ASN A 133 -0.48 -6.41 3.37
N LEU A 134 -0.28 -5.71 2.26
CA LEU A 134 1.01 -5.56 1.58
C LEU A 134 1.96 -4.62 2.33
N LEU A 135 1.46 -3.86 3.30
CA LEU A 135 2.26 -2.94 4.11
C LEU A 135 2.89 -3.64 5.31
N ASP A 136 2.14 -4.50 5.99
CA ASP A 136 2.59 -5.19 7.21
C ASP A 136 2.94 -6.67 7.02
N GLY A 137 2.49 -7.29 5.92
CA GLY A 137 2.61 -8.72 5.65
C GLY A 137 1.62 -9.61 6.42
N CYS A 138 0.69 -9.02 7.16
CA CYS A 138 -0.27 -9.73 8.00
C CYS A 138 -1.40 -10.34 7.17
N TYR A 139 -1.81 -11.54 7.55
CA TYR A 139 -2.91 -12.27 6.93
C TYR A 139 -4.20 -12.05 7.70
N TYR A 140 -5.28 -11.81 6.95
CA TYR A 140 -6.63 -11.60 7.48
C TYR A 140 -7.59 -12.60 6.85
N THR A 141 -8.46 -13.18 7.68
CA THR A 141 -9.61 -13.97 7.24
C THR A 141 -10.88 -13.21 7.54
N ILE A 142 -11.59 -12.81 6.49
CA ILE A 142 -12.85 -12.08 6.55
C ILE A 142 -13.98 -13.09 6.28
N LYS A 143 -14.99 -13.14 7.17
CA LYS A 143 -16.15 -14.04 7.07
C LYS A 143 -17.39 -13.31 6.59
#